data_AF-A0A8J2NMX3-F1
#
_entry.id   AF-A0A8J2NMX3-F1
#
_cell.length_a   1.000
_cell.length_b   1.000
_cell.length_c   1.000
_cell.angle_alpha   90.00
_cell.angle_beta   90.00
_cell.angle_gamma   90.00
#
_symmetry.space_group_name_H-M   'P 1'
#
loop_
_entity.id
_entity.type
_entity.pdbx_description
1 polymer ?
#
loop_
_entity_poly.entity_id
_entity_poly.type
_entity_poly.pdbx_seq_one_letter_code
_entity_poly.pdbx_strand_id
1 'polypeptide(L)'
;MSMVNEVVSALLQCLELINGGQENYDRILIFIDSVLHVIDHADFQIPNRVQVNMLLESLFDHIMNSISGQNSFGRQGPGRPRLGIQVETIEHLLRTGFNVTTISKLLGVSRWTVYNRLGEQGLTASSKYSSITDDELYEVIRNVHQEFPNTGYKRMQGYLRSREIIIPQMRLREAVKFVDPEGVFQRTMRSRIIVRRQYFVKYSNEIWHLDTHMKLIRWKFIIRGAIDGKSRLVPYLEADNNNRSENNLKAFLKGVQKWSLPLRTRSDKGMENVLIARFMLETRGTNRGSHICGRSVHNQRIERYWGELFQGMLWFYYVMFSDMESQGILDINNNIHLTILHLVFIPRLNRQLQEFADGWNEHPLSTEHNWSPKQIFLVHLPRQDEDHFDQRNFEGWNYLVNVENDFQVFEEDVIRNPTNDAYILTTQQQVRMERINFLRPSECNGVDIYLEALSICLN
;
A
#
# COMPACT_ATOMS: atom_id res chain seq x y z
N MET A 1 -20.67 14.19 5.10
CA MET A 1 -19.97 14.60 6.35
C MET A 1 -18.60 13.91 6.52
N SER A 2 -18.37 12.69 5.99
CA SER A 2 -17.04 12.03 6.11
C SER A 2 -15.95 12.64 5.21
N MET A 3 -16.26 12.95 3.93
CA MET A 3 -15.28 13.49 2.98
C MET A 3 -14.74 14.89 3.39
N VAL A 4 -15.56 15.74 4.01
CA VAL A 4 -15.14 17.06 4.50
C VAL A 4 -14.15 16.94 5.66
N ASN A 5 -14.38 16.00 6.58
CA ASN A 5 -13.46 15.76 7.69
C ASN A 5 -12.16 15.13 7.22
N GLU A 6 -12.20 14.31 6.18
CA GLU A 6 -11.00 13.76 5.52
C GLU A 6 -10.19 14.84 4.80
N VAL A 7 -10.85 15.76 4.07
CA VAL A 7 -10.18 16.90 3.42
C VAL A 7 -9.56 17.83 4.46
N VAL A 8 -10.28 18.16 5.54
CA VAL A 8 -9.74 18.98 6.64
C VAL A 8 -8.58 18.28 7.34
N SER A 9 -8.71 16.99 7.64
CA SER A 9 -7.64 16.20 8.24
C SER A 9 -6.42 16.10 7.35
N ALA A 10 -6.60 16.03 6.03
CA ALA A 10 -5.50 15.92 5.07
C ALA A 10 -4.82 17.29 4.83
N LEU A 11 -5.57 18.40 4.81
CA LEU A 11 -5.01 19.75 4.82
C LEU A 11 -4.23 20.04 6.11
N LEU A 12 -4.75 19.61 7.26
CA LEU A 12 -4.05 19.70 8.54
C LEU A 12 -2.79 18.85 8.55
N GLN A 13 -2.82 17.64 7.97
CA GLN A 13 -1.61 16.83 7.77
C GLN A 13 -0.62 17.50 6.82
N CYS A 14 -1.07 18.16 5.74
CA CYS A 14 -0.18 18.92 4.88
C CYS A 14 0.44 20.11 5.61
N LEU A 15 -0.34 20.85 6.42
CA LEU A 15 0.17 21.87 7.34
C LEU A 15 1.20 21.27 8.31
N GLU A 16 0.94 20.12 8.91
CA GLU A 16 1.87 19.43 9.80
C GLU A 16 3.13 18.94 9.07
N LEU A 17 3.03 18.55 7.79
CA LEU A 17 4.16 18.13 6.97
C LEU A 17 5.01 19.32 6.49
N ILE A 18 4.38 20.46 6.18
CA ILE A 18 5.04 21.75 5.89
C ILE A 18 5.73 22.27 7.16
N ASN A 19 4.99 22.35 8.26
CA ASN A 19 5.50 22.75 9.58
C ASN A 19 6.54 21.76 10.13
N GLY A 20 6.50 20.51 9.65
CA GLY A 20 7.46 19.44 9.92
C GLY A 20 8.69 19.41 9.00
N GLY A 21 8.82 20.37 8.08
CA GLY A 21 10.03 20.58 7.26
C GLY A 21 10.28 19.52 6.18
N GLN A 22 9.26 18.86 5.63
CA GLN A 22 9.41 17.99 4.46
C GLN A 22 9.56 18.84 3.17
N GLU A 23 10.75 18.83 2.55
CA GLU A 23 11.03 19.47 1.24
C GLU A 23 10.45 18.67 0.06
N ASN A 24 9.14 18.47 0.02
CA ASN A 24 8.46 17.98 -1.19
C ASN A 24 7.32 18.93 -1.57
N TYR A 25 7.67 20.20 -1.68
CA TYR A 25 6.75 21.30 -2.00
C TYR A 25 5.96 21.03 -3.28
N ASP A 26 6.54 20.34 -4.27
CA ASP A 26 5.84 19.93 -5.49
C ASP A 26 4.67 18.97 -5.20
N ARG A 27 4.85 17.96 -4.33
CA ARG A 27 3.76 17.06 -3.93
C ARG A 27 2.69 17.77 -3.10
N ILE A 28 3.11 18.72 -2.28
CA ILE A 28 2.21 19.49 -1.41
C ILE A 28 1.39 20.49 -2.25
N LEU A 29 2.01 21.14 -3.24
CA LEU A 29 1.33 22.02 -4.20
C LEU A 29 0.35 21.24 -5.07
N ILE A 30 0.73 20.07 -5.59
CA ILE A 30 -0.18 19.18 -6.34
C ILE A 30 -1.37 18.74 -5.46
N PHE A 31 -1.11 18.45 -4.18
CA PHE A 31 -2.16 18.10 -3.23
C PHE A 31 -3.11 19.27 -2.93
N ILE A 32 -2.58 20.47 -2.70
CA ILE A 32 -3.38 21.69 -2.46
C ILE A 32 -4.21 22.04 -3.70
N ASP A 33 -3.63 21.99 -4.89
CA ASP A 33 -4.31 22.24 -6.16
C ASP A 33 -5.47 21.25 -6.39
N SER A 34 -5.24 19.97 -6.08
CA SER A 34 -6.29 18.93 -6.13
C SER A 34 -7.43 19.21 -5.14
N VAL A 35 -7.13 19.71 -3.94
CA VAL A 35 -8.15 20.05 -2.93
C VAL A 35 -8.94 21.29 -3.32
N LEU A 36 -8.27 22.33 -3.84
CA LEU A 36 -8.92 23.54 -4.36
C LEU A 36 -9.87 23.21 -5.53
N HIS A 37 -9.43 22.34 -6.44
CA HIS A 37 -10.25 21.91 -7.57
C HIS A 37 -11.54 21.20 -7.13
N VAL A 38 -11.47 20.36 -6.08
CA VAL A 38 -12.63 19.70 -5.48
C VAL A 38 -13.57 20.71 -4.80
N ILE A 39 -13.02 21.73 -4.11
CA ILE A 39 -13.82 22.77 -3.43
C ILE A 39 -14.56 23.67 -4.43
N ASP A 40 -13.93 23.99 -5.57
CA ASP A 40 -14.52 24.86 -6.60
C ASP A 40 -15.60 24.17 -7.46
N HIS A 41 -15.52 22.84 -7.62
CA HIS A 41 -16.46 22.07 -8.46
C HIS A 41 -17.55 21.33 -7.69
N ALA A 42 -17.41 21.19 -6.36
CA ALA A 42 -18.42 20.60 -5.51
C ALA A 42 -19.44 21.66 -5.10
N ASP A 43 -20.63 21.64 -5.71
CA ASP A 43 -21.80 22.46 -5.35
C ASP A 43 -22.43 22.05 -4.00
N PHE A 44 -21.62 21.46 -3.10
CA PHE A 44 -22.02 21.08 -1.76
C PHE A 44 -21.91 22.30 -0.85
N GLN A 45 -22.98 22.60 -0.11
CA GLN A 45 -22.92 23.55 1.00
C GLN A 45 -21.96 23.01 2.07
N ILE A 46 -20.68 23.35 1.98
CA ILE A 46 -19.66 22.98 2.97
C ILE A 46 -19.99 23.73 4.27
N PRO A 47 -20.40 23.04 5.34
CA PRO A 47 -20.46 23.65 6.66
C PRO A 47 -19.02 24.01 7.04
N ASN A 48 -18.76 25.28 7.38
CA ASN A 48 -17.42 25.84 7.65
C ASN A 48 -16.52 26.10 6.43
N ARG A 49 -17.08 26.47 5.26
CA ARG A 49 -16.32 27.01 4.10
C ARG A 49 -15.32 28.11 4.50
N VAL A 50 -15.70 28.95 5.47
CA VAL A 50 -14.84 30.00 6.04
C VAL A 50 -13.58 29.43 6.68
N GLN A 51 -13.71 28.33 7.44
CA GLN A 51 -12.59 27.70 8.14
C GLN A 51 -11.63 27.01 7.16
N VAL A 52 -12.16 26.39 6.11
CA VAL A 52 -11.36 25.76 5.04
C VAL A 52 -10.62 26.82 4.23
N ASN A 53 -11.27 27.93 3.87
CA ASN A 53 -10.62 29.05 3.20
C ASN A 53 -9.52 29.70 4.07
N MET A 54 -9.77 29.88 5.37
CA MET A 54 -8.75 30.39 6.31
C MET A 54 -7.53 29.46 6.40
N LEU A 55 -7.75 28.14 6.39
CA LEU A 55 -6.67 27.13 6.39
C LEU A 55 -5.87 27.18 5.08
N LEU A 56 -6.54 27.34 3.94
CA LEU A 56 -5.92 27.45 2.63
C LEU A 56 -5.11 28.75 2.47
N GLU A 57 -5.67 29.89 2.91
CA GLU A 57 -4.95 31.18 2.94
C GLU A 57 -3.73 31.10 3.87
N SER A 58 -3.87 30.50 5.06
CA SER A 58 -2.75 30.29 5.97
C SER A 58 -1.67 29.39 5.38
N LEU A 59 -2.04 28.33 4.65
CA LEU A 59 -1.11 27.46 3.92
C LEU A 59 -0.39 28.21 2.79
N PHE A 60 -1.13 29.00 2.01
CA PHE A 60 -0.59 29.80 0.92
C PHE A 60 0.39 30.86 1.42
N ASP A 61 0.03 31.57 2.48
CA ASP A 61 0.90 32.53 3.14
C ASP A 61 2.14 31.86 3.73
N HIS A 62 2.01 30.65 4.28
CA HIS A 62 3.16 29.90 4.81
C HIS A 62 4.12 29.47 3.68
N ILE A 63 3.57 29.03 2.54
CA ILE A 63 4.35 28.67 1.35
C ILE A 63 5.02 29.92 0.76
N MET A 64 4.27 31.02 0.59
CA MET A 64 4.81 32.27 0.04
C MET A 64 5.85 32.91 0.96
N ASN A 65 5.65 32.87 2.28
CA ASN A 65 6.66 33.32 3.25
C ASN A 65 7.87 32.37 3.34
N SER A 66 7.71 31.07 3.10
CA SER A 66 8.83 30.13 2.98
C SER A 66 9.65 30.33 1.69
N ILE A 67 9.03 30.84 0.62
CA ILE A 67 9.69 31.16 -0.66
C ILE A 67 10.32 32.57 -0.64
N SER A 68 9.74 33.51 0.10
CA SER A 68 10.15 34.94 0.09
C SER A 68 10.92 35.41 1.32
N GLY A 69 10.94 34.65 2.42
CA GLY A 69 11.56 35.06 3.68
C GLY A 69 13.00 34.57 3.88
N GLN A 70 13.98 35.14 3.17
CA GLN A 70 15.33 35.53 3.68
C GLN A 70 16.23 36.02 2.53
N ASN A 71 16.05 37.26 2.09
CA ASN A 71 17.10 38.02 1.40
C ASN A 71 17.10 39.48 1.90
N SER A 72 17.40 39.66 3.19
CA SER A 72 17.83 40.95 3.71
C SER A 72 19.35 41.07 3.58
N PHE A 73 19.78 41.69 2.47
CA PHE A 73 21.19 41.94 2.18
C PHE A 73 21.75 43.05 3.08
N GLY A 74 22.46 42.69 4.14
CA GLY A 74 23.31 43.62 4.88
C GLY A 74 24.62 43.89 4.13
N ARG A 75 24.81 45.11 3.60
CA ARG A 75 26.09 45.53 3.01
C ARG A 75 27.10 45.88 4.11
N GLN A 76 28.12 45.05 4.28
CA GLN A 76 29.39 45.49 4.88
C GLN A 76 30.57 44.78 4.18
N GLY A 77 31.33 45.55 3.40
CA GLY A 77 32.63 45.17 2.83
C GLY A 77 32.61 44.49 1.45
N PRO A 78 33.79 44.38 0.78
CA PRO A 78 33.93 43.69 -0.50
C PRO A 78 33.84 42.17 -0.30
N GLY A 79 32.83 41.53 -0.91
CA GLY A 79 32.60 40.09 -0.84
C GLY A 79 31.11 39.72 -1.02
N ARG A 80 30.83 38.42 -1.23
CA ARG A 80 29.44 37.91 -1.31
C ARG A 80 28.72 38.21 0.01
N PRO A 81 27.49 38.78 -0.01
CA PRO A 81 26.78 39.17 1.21
C PRO A 81 26.60 38.01 2.20
N ARG A 82 26.73 38.30 3.50
CA ARG A 82 26.47 37.33 4.57
C ARG A 82 24.98 37.02 4.63
N LEU A 83 24.61 35.74 4.64
CA LEU A 83 23.23 35.30 4.81
C LEU A 83 22.77 35.54 6.26
N GLY A 84 21.63 36.21 6.46
CA GLY A 84 21.08 36.64 7.75
C GLY A 84 20.43 35.53 8.59
N ILE A 85 21.12 34.41 8.77
CA ILE A 85 20.63 33.28 9.57
C ILE A 85 20.79 33.59 11.05
N GLN A 86 19.68 33.58 11.79
CA GLN A 86 19.67 33.70 13.26
C GLN A 86 20.17 32.40 13.89
N VAL A 87 21.01 32.51 14.92
CA VAL A 87 21.63 31.35 15.59
C VAL A 87 20.58 30.57 16.38
N GLU A 88 19.59 31.28 16.91
CA GLU A 88 18.42 30.77 17.62
C GLU A 88 17.62 29.80 16.74
N THR A 89 17.51 30.08 15.43
CA THR A 89 16.86 29.19 14.47
C THR A 89 17.64 27.87 14.31
N ILE A 90 18.97 27.94 14.24
CA ILE A 90 19.83 26.75 14.15
C ILE A 90 19.73 25.92 15.45
N GLU A 91 19.71 26.58 16.61
CA GLU A 91 19.57 25.91 17.91
C GLU A 91 18.21 25.22 18.05
N HIS A 92 17.13 25.89 17.67
CA HIS A 92 15.79 25.31 17.67
C HIS A 92 15.70 24.07 16.75
N LEU A 93 16.24 24.16 15.53
CA LEU A 93 16.30 23.04 14.59
C LEU A 93 17.17 21.87 15.10
N LEU A 94 18.23 22.15 15.85
CA LEU A 94 19.02 21.11 16.51
C LEU A 94 18.23 20.41 17.62
N ARG A 95 17.46 21.15 18.43
CA ARG A 95 16.62 20.60 19.52
C ARG A 95 15.44 19.77 18.99
N THR A 96 14.85 20.13 17.84
CA THR A 96 13.81 19.31 17.18
C THR A 96 14.34 18.00 16.60
N GLY A 97 15.67 17.83 16.57
CA GLY A 97 16.33 16.57 16.26
C GLY A 97 16.98 16.50 14.88
N PHE A 98 16.95 17.60 14.10
CA PHE A 98 17.66 17.66 12.84
C PHE A 98 19.19 17.63 13.05
N ASN A 99 19.91 17.11 12.06
CA ASN A 99 21.37 17.14 12.02
C ASN A 99 21.84 18.31 11.15
N VAL A 100 23.12 18.70 11.30
CA VAL A 100 23.69 19.86 10.57
C VAL A 100 23.53 19.74 9.05
N THR A 101 23.58 18.52 8.50
CA THR A 101 23.36 18.29 7.07
C THR A 101 21.92 18.61 6.68
N THR A 102 20.93 18.17 7.45
CA THR A 102 19.52 18.50 7.20
C THR A 102 19.26 19.99 7.39
N ILE A 103 19.79 20.59 8.46
CA ILE A 103 19.68 22.03 8.73
C ILE A 103 20.27 22.84 7.57
N SER A 104 21.41 22.42 7.02
CA SER A 104 22.02 23.11 5.89
C SER A 104 21.16 23.10 4.63
N LYS A 105 20.43 22.00 4.38
CA LYS A 105 19.50 21.88 3.25
C LYS A 105 18.26 22.77 3.46
N LEU A 106 17.65 22.68 4.65
CA LEU A 106 16.48 23.47 5.04
C LEU A 106 16.73 24.97 4.95
N LEU A 107 17.94 25.41 5.28
CA LEU A 107 18.32 26.83 5.23
C LEU A 107 18.91 27.25 3.88
N GLY A 108 19.02 26.34 2.90
CA GLY A 108 19.60 26.63 1.59
C GLY A 108 21.08 27.03 1.63
N VAL A 109 21.84 26.57 2.63
CA VAL A 109 23.24 26.98 2.86
C VAL A 109 24.22 25.82 2.92
N SER A 110 25.50 26.12 2.85
CA SER A 110 26.53 25.11 3.07
C SER A 110 26.53 24.63 4.52
N ARG A 111 26.88 23.36 4.75
CA ARG A 111 27.12 22.83 6.11
C ARG A 111 28.13 23.66 6.89
N TRP A 112 29.12 24.22 6.20
CA TRP A 112 30.17 25.05 6.79
C TRP A 112 29.61 26.36 7.35
N THR A 113 28.62 26.95 6.66
CA THR A 113 27.88 28.13 7.14
C THR A 113 27.18 27.83 8.47
N VAL A 114 26.54 26.67 8.61
CA VAL A 114 25.89 26.27 9.87
C VAL A 114 26.90 26.05 11.00
N TYR A 115 28.03 25.39 10.72
CA TYR A 115 29.09 25.19 11.71
C TYR A 115 29.70 26.51 12.20
N ASN A 116 29.97 27.46 11.29
CA ASN A 116 30.49 28.76 11.68
C ASN A 116 29.53 29.54 12.57
N ARG A 117 28.23 29.54 12.23
CA ARG A 117 27.21 30.22 13.02
C ARG A 117 27.07 29.64 14.43
N LEU A 118 27.20 28.32 14.57
CA LEU A 118 27.28 27.69 15.88
C LEU A 118 28.54 28.12 16.64
N GLY A 119 29.69 28.13 15.97
CA GLY A 119 30.97 28.53 16.56
C GLY A 119 31.04 29.99 17.01
N GLU A 120 30.36 30.91 16.31
CA GLU A 120 30.27 32.34 16.68
C GLU A 120 29.66 32.57 18.07
N GLN A 121 28.83 31.65 18.55
CA GLN A 121 28.19 31.69 19.89
C GLN A 121 28.73 30.61 20.83
N GLY A 122 29.86 29.96 20.49
CA GLY A 122 30.44 28.87 21.29
C GLY A 122 29.60 27.59 21.35
N LEU A 123 28.62 27.44 20.45
CA LEU A 123 27.75 26.26 20.37
C LEU A 123 28.33 25.20 19.43
N THR A 124 27.88 23.97 19.63
CA THR A 124 28.24 22.82 18.80
C THR A 124 26.99 22.03 18.43
N ALA A 125 27.09 21.15 17.43
CA ALA A 125 25.99 20.25 17.08
C ALA A 125 25.56 19.31 18.23
N SER A 126 26.44 19.12 19.22
CA SER A 126 26.19 18.37 20.46
C SER A 126 25.50 19.18 21.56
N SER A 127 25.43 20.51 21.45
CA SER A 127 24.79 21.37 22.45
C SER A 127 23.29 21.12 22.62
N LYS A 128 22.68 20.33 21.73
CA LYS A 128 21.29 19.87 21.85
C LYS A 128 21.07 18.78 22.90
N TYR A 129 22.12 18.11 23.38
CA TYR A 129 21.97 17.01 24.33
C TYR A 129 21.81 17.55 25.76
N SER A 130 20.84 17.00 26.49
CA SER A 130 20.55 17.36 27.87
C SER A 130 21.63 16.87 28.82
N SER A 131 21.98 17.69 29.80
CA SER A 131 22.86 17.36 30.92
C SER A 131 22.11 16.59 32.01
N ILE A 132 21.61 15.40 31.67
CA ILE A 132 20.96 14.46 32.60
C ILE A 132 21.99 13.41 33.05
N THR A 133 21.98 13.02 34.33
CA THR A 133 22.81 11.91 34.83
C THR A 133 22.24 10.55 34.42
N ASP A 134 23.04 9.48 34.51
CA ASP A 134 22.54 8.14 34.16
C ASP A 134 21.48 7.64 35.16
N ASP A 135 21.63 7.94 36.46
CA ASP A 135 20.64 7.55 37.48
C ASP A 135 19.28 8.21 37.26
N GLU A 136 19.26 9.51 36.99
CA GLU A 136 18.04 10.25 36.64
C GLU A 136 17.41 9.70 35.36
N LEU A 137 18.23 9.40 34.34
CA LEU A 137 17.76 8.81 33.10
C LEU A 137 17.13 7.43 33.33
N TYR A 138 17.72 6.61 34.19
CA TYR A 138 17.19 5.29 34.52
C TYR A 138 15.84 5.38 35.24
N GLU A 139 15.69 6.32 36.17
CA GLU A 139 14.40 6.56 36.84
C GLU A 139 13.32 6.99 35.84
N VAL A 140 13.63 7.91 34.92
CA VAL A 140 12.67 8.32 33.88
C VAL A 140 12.28 7.13 33.00
N ILE A 141 13.22 6.29 32.61
CA ILE A 141 12.96 5.08 31.81
C ILE A 141 12.09 4.07 32.59
N ARG A 142 12.36 3.85 33.89
CA ARG A 142 11.56 2.97 34.76
C ARG A 142 10.11 3.46 34.84
N ASN A 143 9.90 4.75 35.06
CA ASN A 143 8.55 5.34 35.12
C ASN A 143 7.78 5.14 33.82
N VAL A 144 8.43 5.35 32.67
CA VAL A 144 7.80 5.09 31.36
C VAL A 144 7.48 3.60 31.17
N HIS A 145 8.32 2.69 31.68
CA HIS A 145 8.03 1.25 31.60
C HIS A 145 6.93 0.78 32.56
N GLN A 146 6.72 1.44 33.70
CA GLN A 146 5.59 1.13 34.58
C GLN A 146 4.25 1.38 33.87
N GLU A 147 4.15 2.49 33.14
CA GLU A 147 2.95 2.83 32.36
C GLU A 147 2.90 2.08 31.02
N PHE A 148 4.05 1.85 30.38
CA PHE A 148 4.16 1.30 29.03
C PHE A 148 5.24 0.20 28.96
N PRO A 149 4.98 -1.01 29.52
CA PRO A 149 6.00 -2.03 29.78
C PRO A 149 6.72 -2.56 28.52
N ASN A 150 6.08 -2.53 27.35
CA ASN A 150 6.65 -3.05 26.11
C ASN A 150 7.39 -2.00 25.25
N THR A 151 7.72 -0.83 25.81
CA THR A 151 8.31 0.28 25.07
C THR A 151 9.75 0.00 24.64
N GLY A 152 10.00 -0.12 23.33
CA GLY A 152 11.36 -0.21 22.78
C GLY A 152 12.06 1.15 22.69
N TYR A 153 13.39 1.15 22.50
CA TYR A 153 14.22 2.38 22.54
C TYR A 153 13.75 3.51 21.60
N LYS A 154 13.16 3.19 20.42
CA LYS A 154 12.63 4.21 19.50
C LYS A 154 11.41 4.94 20.06
N ARG A 155 10.50 4.22 20.73
CA ARG A 155 9.35 4.84 21.40
C ARG A 155 9.79 5.54 22.68
N MET A 156 10.74 4.94 23.43
CA MET A 156 11.38 5.58 24.58
C MET A 156 12.00 6.93 24.23
N GLN A 157 12.62 7.04 23.04
CA GLN A 157 13.14 8.30 22.54
C GLN A 157 12.04 9.37 22.39
N GLY A 158 10.85 8.98 21.97
CA GLY A 158 9.68 9.87 21.91
C GLY A 158 9.25 10.35 23.30
N TYR A 159 9.15 9.44 24.27
CA TYR A 159 8.78 9.78 25.65
C TYR A 159 9.80 10.66 26.38
N LEU A 160 11.09 10.50 26.07
CA LEU A 160 12.13 11.39 26.60
C LEU A 160 12.07 12.77 25.93
N ARG A 161 11.89 12.82 24.61
CA ARG A 161 11.75 14.09 23.88
C ARG A 161 10.52 14.88 24.30
N SER A 162 9.40 14.22 24.59
CA SER A 162 8.19 14.88 25.13
C SER A 162 8.40 15.47 26.52
N ARG A 163 9.49 15.09 27.21
CA ARG A 163 9.94 15.61 28.51
C ARG A 163 11.17 16.52 28.37
N GLU A 164 11.45 16.99 27.15
CA GLU A 164 12.61 17.85 26.83
C GLU A 164 13.98 17.20 27.10
N ILE A 165 14.03 15.88 27.21
CA ILE A 165 15.26 15.11 27.41
C ILE A 165 15.75 14.60 26.05
N ILE A 166 16.88 15.13 25.59
CA ILE A 166 17.53 14.74 24.34
C ILE A 166 18.87 14.11 24.67
N ILE A 167 19.05 12.83 24.35
CA ILE A 167 20.31 12.11 24.57
C ILE A 167 20.76 11.40 23.29
N PRO A 168 22.06 11.07 23.17
CA PRO A 168 22.54 10.25 22.07
C PRO A 168 21.82 8.91 21.99
N GLN A 169 21.53 8.44 20.78
CA GLN A 169 20.81 7.18 20.57
C GLN A 169 21.53 5.96 21.18
N MET A 170 22.87 5.98 21.17
CA MET A 170 23.66 4.92 21.80
C MET A 170 23.45 4.88 23.32
N ARG A 171 23.58 6.04 23.98
CA ARG A 171 23.32 6.18 25.43
C ARG A 171 21.92 5.71 25.81
N LEU A 172 20.90 6.09 25.03
CA LEU A 172 19.52 5.61 25.26
C LEU A 172 19.39 4.09 25.13
N ARG A 173 20.03 3.50 24.11
CA ARG A 173 19.99 2.03 23.91
C ARG A 173 20.64 1.30 25.08
N GLU A 174 21.78 1.80 25.56
CA GLU A 174 22.48 1.25 26.71
C GLU A 174 21.66 1.40 27.99
N ALA A 175 21.05 2.57 28.20
CA ALA A 175 20.19 2.83 29.35
C ALA A 175 18.94 1.93 29.37
N VAL A 176 18.26 1.77 28.23
CA VAL A 176 17.10 0.86 28.13
C VAL A 176 17.53 -0.60 28.32
N LYS A 177 18.71 -0.99 27.81
CA LYS A 177 19.25 -2.35 28.03
C LYS A 177 19.62 -2.59 29.49
N PHE A 178 20.11 -1.57 30.19
CA PHE A 178 20.43 -1.65 31.62
C PHE A 178 19.17 -1.74 32.48
N VAL A 179 18.14 -0.95 32.18
CA VAL A 179 16.89 -0.91 32.94
C VAL A 179 15.98 -2.11 32.65
N ASP A 180 15.88 -2.54 31.40
CA ASP A 180 15.00 -3.63 30.95
C ASP A 180 15.75 -4.64 30.04
N PRO A 181 16.75 -5.37 30.59
CA PRO A 181 17.53 -6.34 29.81
C PRO A 181 16.65 -7.46 29.25
N GLU A 182 15.66 -7.92 30.03
CA GLU A 182 14.76 -9.00 29.65
C GLU A 182 13.78 -8.57 28.55
N GLY A 183 13.14 -7.41 28.67
CA GLY A 183 12.25 -6.91 27.62
C GLY A 183 13.02 -6.55 26.34
N VAL A 184 14.27 -6.08 26.42
CA VAL A 184 15.14 -5.93 25.24
C VAL A 184 15.45 -7.30 24.61
N PHE A 185 15.77 -8.31 25.41
CA PHE A 185 16.01 -9.68 24.92
C PHE A 185 14.76 -10.27 24.25
N GLN A 186 13.60 -10.20 24.89
CA GLN A 186 12.33 -10.67 24.33
C GLN A 186 11.96 -9.94 23.04
N ARG A 187 12.13 -8.61 22.97
CA ARG A 187 11.90 -7.84 21.74
C ARG A 187 12.89 -8.23 20.63
N THR A 188 14.14 -8.52 20.98
CA THR A 188 15.15 -8.97 20.03
C THR A 188 14.82 -10.37 19.49
N MET A 189 14.43 -11.30 20.36
CA MET A 189 14.01 -12.65 19.96
C MET A 189 12.71 -12.67 19.14
N ARG A 190 11.76 -11.76 19.45
CA ARG A 190 10.53 -11.58 18.67
C ARG A 190 10.75 -10.85 17.35
N SER A 191 11.81 -10.05 17.24
CA SER A 191 12.20 -9.39 16.00
C SER A 191 12.79 -10.43 15.07
N ARG A 192 11.92 -11.11 14.32
CA ARG A 192 12.35 -11.93 13.18
C ARG A 192 13.22 -11.04 12.29
N ILE A 193 14.47 -11.42 12.08
CA ILE A 193 15.31 -10.81 11.05
C ILE A 193 14.57 -11.00 9.74
N ILE A 194 13.92 -9.95 9.23
CA ILE A 194 13.31 -9.96 7.91
C ILE A 194 14.47 -9.90 6.91
N VAL A 195 14.99 -11.07 6.57
CA VAL A 195 15.92 -11.21 5.46
C VAL A 195 15.14 -10.88 4.19
N ARG A 196 15.33 -9.66 3.68
CA ARG A 196 14.82 -9.29 2.36
C ARG A 196 15.52 -10.16 1.33
N ARG A 197 14.85 -11.22 0.87
CA ARG A 197 15.36 -12.07 -0.20
C ARG A 197 15.36 -11.25 -1.49
N GLN A 198 16.48 -11.27 -2.22
CA GLN A 198 16.50 -10.76 -3.58
C GLN A 198 15.63 -11.68 -4.43
N TYR A 199 14.46 -11.19 -4.85
CA TYR A 199 13.63 -11.89 -5.79
C TYR A 199 14.19 -11.64 -7.21
N PHE A 200 14.55 -12.71 -7.92
CA PHE A 200 15.09 -12.62 -9.28
C PHE A 200 14.40 -13.64 -10.20
N VAL A 201 14.01 -13.17 -11.38
CA VAL A 201 13.54 -13.97 -12.52
C VAL A 201 14.27 -13.41 -13.73
N LYS A 202 14.71 -14.27 -14.64
CA LYS A 202 15.60 -13.86 -15.73
C LYS A 202 14.82 -13.14 -16.81
N TYR A 203 13.67 -13.69 -17.22
CA TYR A 203 12.86 -13.16 -18.31
C TYR A 203 11.43 -12.82 -17.90
N SER A 204 10.82 -11.92 -18.66
CA SER A 204 9.39 -11.73 -18.62
C SER A 204 8.66 -12.89 -19.29
N ASN A 205 7.48 -13.20 -18.79
CA ASN A 205 6.71 -14.38 -19.15
C ASN A 205 7.38 -15.72 -18.77
N GLU A 206 8.45 -15.70 -17.94
CA GLU A 206 9.06 -16.91 -17.42
C GLU A 206 8.19 -17.56 -16.35
N ILE A 207 7.66 -16.75 -15.42
CA ILE A 207 6.83 -17.23 -14.31
C ILE A 207 5.73 -16.23 -13.98
N TRP A 208 4.48 -16.71 -14.03
CA TRP A 208 3.34 -15.98 -13.48
C TRP A 208 3.04 -16.49 -12.08
N HIS A 209 2.94 -15.56 -11.14
CA HIS A 209 2.53 -15.79 -9.75
C HIS A 209 1.02 -15.64 -9.70
N LEU A 210 0.31 -16.74 -9.43
CA LEU A 210 -1.14 -16.84 -9.41
C LEU A 210 -1.64 -16.84 -7.97
N ASP A 211 -2.73 -16.15 -7.69
CA ASP A 211 -3.34 -16.12 -6.36
C ASP A 211 -4.80 -15.63 -6.40
N THR A 212 -5.55 -15.96 -5.34
CA THR A 212 -6.91 -15.48 -5.10
C THR A 212 -6.94 -14.57 -3.88
N HIS A 213 -7.21 -13.29 -4.10
CA HIS A 213 -7.39 -12.31 -3.04
C HIS A 213 -8.79 -12.41 -2.41
N MET A 214 -8.82 -12.54 -1.08
CA MET A 214 -10.05 -12.82 -0.32
C MET A 214 -10.45 -11.71 0.67
N LYS A 215 -9.94 -10.47 0.55
CA LYS A 215 -10.30 -9.39 1.50
C LYS A 215 -11.79 -9.03 1.54
N LEU A 216 -12.53 -9.31 0.46
CA LEU A 216 -13.97 -9.08 0.37
C LEU A 216 -14.80 -10.36 0.58
N ILE A 217 -14.20 -11.42 1.14
CA ILE A 217 -14.86 -12.73 1.33
C ILE A 217 -16.07 -12.67 2.26
N ARG A 218 -16.15 -11.66 3.14
CA ARG A 218 -17.32 -11.40 3.99
C ARG A 218 -18.60 -11.27 3.16
N TRP A 219 -18.51 -10.57 2.03
CA TRP A 219 -19.60 -10.39 1.05
C TRP A 219 -19.52 -11.39 -0.10
N LYS A 220 -18.75 -12.47 0.07
CA LYS A 220 -18.54 -13.55 -0.90
C LYS A 220 -17.95 -13.10 -2.24
N PHE A 221 -17.25 -11.97 -2.28
CA PHE A 221 -16.42 -11.63 -3.44
C PHE A 221 -15.03 -12.22 -3.27
N ILE A 222 -14.52 -12.77 -4.36
CA ILE A 222 -13.13 -13.14 -4.51
C ILE A 222 -12.56 -12.46 -5.74
N ILE A 223 -11.26 -12.20 -5.73
CA ILE A 223 -10.58 -11.58 -6.87
C ILE A 223 -9.41 -12.48 -7.22
N ARG A 224 -9.38 -12.94 -8.46
CA ARG A 224 -8.33 -13.79 -8.99
C ARG A 224 -7.40 -12.92 -9.80
N GLY A 225 -6.11 -13.17 -9.69
CA GLY A 225 -5.15 -12.48 -10.53
C GLY A 225 -3.88 -13.26 -10.71
N ALA A 226 -3.06 -12.71 -11.58
CA ALA A 226 -1.69 -13.13 -11.74
C ALA A 226 -0.79 -11.90 -11.81
N ILE A 227 0.50 -12.11 -11.60
CA ILE A 227 1.53 -11.11 -11.87
C ILE A 227 2.79 -11.77 -12.43
N ASP A 228 3.39 -11.13 -13.44
CA ASP A 228 4.66 -11.55 -13.99
C ASP A 228 5.81 -11.31 -13.00
N GLY A 229 6.64 -12.34 -12.80
CA GLY A 229 7.72 -12.29 -11.83
C GLY A 229 8.80 -11.23 -12.13
N LYS A 230 9.11 -10.99 -13.41
CA LYS A 230 10.16 -10.07 -13.84
C LYS A 230 9.64 -8.65 -13.98
N SER A 231 8.57 -8.46 -14.74
CA SER A 231 8.09 -7.13 -15.12
C SER A 231 7.08 -6.54 -14.15
N ARG A 232 6.48 -7.35 -13.27
CA ARG A 232 5.35 -6.96 -12.40
C ARG A 232 4.07 -6.62 -13.17
N LEU A 233 3.99 -7.05 -14.44
CA LEU A 233 2.80 -6.91 -15.27
C LEU A 233 1.68 -7.80 -14.73
N VAL A 234 0.46 -7.29 -14.72
CA VAL A 234 -0.75 -8.01 -14.32
C VAL A 234 -1.46 -8.49 -15.59
N PRO A 235 -1.35 -9.79 -15.95
CA PRO A 235 -1.90 -10.29 -17.20
C PRO A 235 -3.42 -10.45 -17.16
N TYR A 236 -3.99 -10.73 -15.98
CA TYR A 236 -5.44 -10.76 -15.75
C TYR A 236 -5.75 -10.44 -14.29
N LEU A 237 -6.94 -9.89 -14.05
CA LEU A 237 -7.49 -9.57 -12.74
C LEU A 237 -9.02 -9.58 -12.81
N GLU A 238 -9.68 -10.54 -12.18
CA GLU A 238 -11.13 -10.74 -12.30
C GLU A 238 -11.80 -11.04 -10.94
N ALA A 239 -12.89 -10.34 -10.67
CA ALA A 239 -13.78 -10.58 -9.52
C ALA A 239 -14.87 -11.60 -9.87
N ASP A 240 -15.22 -12.43 -8.88
CA ASP A 240 -16.28 -13.44 -8.97
C ASP A 240 -16.85 -13.74 -7.57
N ASN A 241 -17.88 -14.57 -7.48
CA ASN A 241 -18.50 -14.96 -6.21
C ASN A 241 -18.17 -16.38 -5.71
N ASN A 242 -17.38 -17.15 -6.46
CA ASN A 242 -17.02 -18.52 -6.11
C ASN A 242 -15.59 -18.80 -6.52
N ASN A 243 -14.85 -19.66 -5.81
CA ASN A 243 -13.44 -19.99 -6.08
C ASN A 243 -13.24 -21.27 -6.91
N ARG A 244 -14.17 -21.55 -7.83
CA ARG A 244 -14.10 -22.73 -8.71
C ARG A 244 -12.89 -22.68 -9.65
N SER A 245 -12.25 -23.83 -9.83
CA SER A 245 -11.04 -23.94 -10.64
C SER A 245 -11.30 -23.70 -12.13
N GLU A 246 -12.51 -23.95 -12.63
CA GLU A 246 -12.91 -23.64 -14.00
C GLU A 246 -12.87 -22.14 -14.27
N ASN A 247 -13.26 -21.34 -13.27
CA ASN A 247 -13.25 -19.88 -13.39
C ASN A 247 -11.82 -19.33 -13.27
N ASN A 248 -10.96 -19.93 -12.43
CA ASN A 248 -9.51 -19.63 -12.43
C ASN A 248 -8.90 -19.90 -13.81
N LEU A 249 -9.17 -21.08 -14.40
CA LEU A 249 -8.65 -21.45 -15.72
C LEU A 249 -9.15 -20.49 -16.81
N LYS A 250 -10.44 -20.12 -16.81
CA LYS A 250 -10.99 -19.15 -17.78
C LYS A 250 -10.28 -17.80 -17.71
N ALA A 251 -10.07 -17.25 -16.51
CA ALA A 251 -9.37 -15.99 -16.33
C ALA A 251 -7.90 -16.10 -16.79
N PHE A 252 -7.24 -17.19 -16.44
CA PHE A 252 -5.88 -17.49 -16.89
C PHE A 252 -5.77 -17.52 -18.43
N LEU A 253 -6.68 -18.22 -19.12
CA LEU A 253 -6.67 -18.32 -20.57
C LEU A 253 -6.92 -16.96 -21.26
N LYS A 254 -7.75 -16.08 -20.70
CA LYS A 254 -7.89 -14.70 -21.19
C LYS A 254 -6.57 -13.93 -21.09
N GLY A 255 -5.86 -14.08 -19.97
CA GLY A 255 -4.52 -13.51 -19.78
C GLY A 255 -3.51 -14.05 -20.81
N VAL A 256 -3.51 -15.37 -21.02
CA VAL A 256 -2.67 -16.05 -22.03
C VAL A 256 -2.97 -15.56 -23.44
N GLN A 257 -4.24 -15.31 -23.78
CA GLN A 257 -4.61 -14.76 -25.08
C GLN A 257 -4.01 -13.36 -25.31
N LYS A 258 -3.90 -12.53 -24.27
CA LYS A 258 -3.36 -11.17 -24.36
C LYS A 258 -1.83 -11.12 -24.30
N TRP A 259 -1.20 -11.97 -23.50
CA TRP A 259 0.23 -11.86 -23.14
C TRP A 259 1.08 -13.08 -23.50
N SER A 260 0.50 -14.05 -24.20
CA SER A 260 1.08 -15.37 -24.51
C SER A 260 1.27 -16.26 -23.27
N LEU A 261 1.33 -17.57 -23.50
CA LEU A 261 1.47 -18.57 -22.44
C LEU A 261 2.82 -18.41 -21.71
N PRO A 262 2.86 -18.26 -20.37
CA PRO A 262 4.13 -18.24 -19.65
C PRO A 262 4.87 -19.58 -19.76
N LEU A 263 6.18 -19.57 -19.50
CA LEU A 263 6.94 -20.82 -19.39
C LEU A 263 6.52 -21.62 -18.16
N ARG A 264 6.16 -20.91 -17.08
CA ARG A 264 5.75 -21.50 -15.81
C ARG A 264 4.67 -20.70 -15.12
N THR A 265 3.96 -21.39 -14.26
CA THR A 265 3.07 -20.77 -13.28
C THR A 265 3.48 -21.17 -11.88
N ARG A 266 3.15 -20.32 -10.91
CA ARG A 266 3.32 -20.61 -9.50
C ARG A 266 2.04 -20.29 -8.77
N SER A 267 1.61 -21.18 -7.89
CA SER A 267 0.56 -20.89 -6.92
C SER A 267 0.91 -21.50 -5.56
N ASP A 268 0.07 -21.23 -4.58
CA ASP A 268 0.01 -22.03 -3.38
C ASP A 268 -0.61 -23.42 -3.65
N LYS A 269 -0.64 -24.27 -2.62
CA LYS A 269 -1.28 -25.59 -2.67
C LYS A 269 -2.79 -25.46 -2.46
N GLY A 270 -3.47 -24.82 -3.42
CA GLY A 270 -4.91 -24.63 -3.43
C GLY A 270 -5.58 -25.42 -4.56
N MET A 271 -6.76 -25.98 -4.29
CA MET A 271 -7.55 -26.72 -5.28
C MET A 271 -8.09 -25.81 -6.40
N GLU A 272 -8.23 -24.51 -6.13
CA GLU A 272 -8.71 -23.53 -7.11
C GLU A 272 -7.78 -23.39 -8.32
N ASN A 273 -6.49 -23.73 -8.18
CA ASN A 273 -5.52 -23.63 -9.27
C ASN A 273 -5.25 -24.96 -9.98
N VAL A 274 -5.93 -26.05 -9.59
CA VAL A 274 -5.69 -27.42 -10.11
C VAL A 274 -5.81 -27.51 -11.64
N LEU A 275 -6.82 -26.83 -12.22
CA LEU A 275 -7.03 -26.87 -13.67
C LEU A 275 -5.98 -26.06 -14.44
N ILE A 276 -5.44 -24.99 -13.85
CA ILE A 276 -4.31 -24.26 -14.45
C ILE A 276 -3.05 -25.13 -14.38
N ALA A 277 -2.81 -25.80 -13.24
CA ALA A 277 -1.68 -26.71 -13.10
C ALA A 277 -1.73 -27.83 -14.14
N ARG A 278 -2.89 -28.48 -14.30
CA ARG A 278 -3.12 -29.51 -15.33
C ARG A 278 -2.86 -28.97 -16.74
N PHE A 279 -3.48 -27.84 -17.09
CA PHE A 279 -3.30 -27.21 -18.41
C PHE A 279 -1.82 -26.91 -18.71
N MET A 280 -1.07 -26.39 -17.73
CA MET A 280 0.35 -26.08 -17.88
C MET A 280 1.20 -27.35 -18.04
N LEU A 281 0.90 -28.43 -17.32
CA LEU A 281 1.59 -29.71 -17.46
C LEU A 281 1.33 -30.34 -18.83
N GLU A 282 0.09 -30.32 -19.30
CA GLU A 282 -0.30 -30.83 -20.62
C GLU A 282 0.34 -30.03 -21.76
N THR A 283 0.45 -28.70 -21.61
CA THR A 283 0.92 -27.81 -22.68
C THR A 283 2.45 -27.64 -22.71
N ARG A 284 3.10 -27.53 -21.54
CA ARG A 284 4.55 -27.30 -21.44
C ARG A 284 5.36 -28.58 -21.16
N GLY A 285 4.70 -29.67 -20.75
CA GLY A 285 5.32 -30.93 -20.38
C GLY A 285 5.49 -31.11 -18.88
N THR A 286 5.67 -32.37 -18.46
CA THR A 286 5.86 -32.76 -17.05
C THR A 286 7.34 -32.65 -16.63
N ASN A 287 7.63 -32.71 -15.32
CA ASN A 287 8.99 -32.79 -14.76
C ASN A 287 9.99 -31.64 -15.08
N ARG A 288 9.51 -30.50 -15.60
CA ARG A 288 10.32 -29.31 -15.91
C ARG A 288 9.97 -28.06 -15.09
N GLY A 289 9.05 -28.21 -14.13
CA GLY A 289 8.51 -27.12 -13.33
C GLY A 289 7.49 -26.24 -14.05
N SER A 290 6.68 -26.80 -14.97
CA SER A 290 5.63 -26.07 -15.71
C SER A 290 4.59 -25.41 -14.80
N HIS A 291 4.33 -26.03 -13.65
CA HIS A 291 3.59 -25.44 -12.54
C HIS A 291 4.35 -25.72 -11.24
N ILE A 292 4.51 -24.69 -10.41
CA ILE A 292 5.25 -24.74 -9.14
C ILE A 292 4.25 -24.49 -8.01
N CYS A 293 3.95 -25.52 -7.23
CA CYS A 293 3.20 -25.36 -5.99
C CYS A 293 4.15 -25.06 -4.84
N GLY A 294 3.87 -24.04 -4.03
CA GLY A 294 4.72 -23.72 -2.87
C GLY A 294 3.94 -23.10 -1.72
N ARG A 295 4.64 -22.68 -0.66
CA ARG A 295 4.02 -21.89 0.41
C ARG A 295 3.72 -20.47 -0.09
N SER A 296 2.61 -19.88 0.35
CA SER A 296 2.19 -18.50 0.01
C SER A 296 3.27 -17.45 0.27
N VAL A 297 4.12 -17.64 1.29
CA VAL A 297 5.26 -16.75 1.61
C VAL A 297 6.30 -16.60 0.48
N HIS A 298 6.23 -17.44 -0.55
CA HIS A 298 7.06 -17.37 -1.73
C HIS A 298 6.37 -16.74 -2.95
N ASN A 299 5.07 -16.45 -2.87
CA ASN A 299 4.26 -15.76 -3.88
C ASN A 299 4.37 -14.23 -3.72
N GLN A 300 5.58 -13.74 -3.43
CA GLN A 300 5.80 -12.39 -2.87
C GLN A 300 5.37 -11.26 -3.81
N ARG A 301 5.42 -11.48 -5.13
CA ARG A 301 5.06 -10.47 -6.12
C ARG A 301 3.57 -10.15 -6.07
N ILE A 302 2.73 -11.18 -6.06
CA ILE A 302 1.27 -11.00 -6.06
C ILE A 302 0.77 -10.54 -4.70
N GLU A 303 1.35 -11.05 -3.61
CA GLU A 303 1.05 -10.60 -2.24
C GLU A 303 1.35 -9.11 -2.04
N ARG A 304 2.44 -8.60 -2.63
CA ARG A 304 2.71 -7.16 -2.63
C ARG A 304 1.67 -6.39 -3.45
N TYR A 305 1.32 -6.91 -4.63
CA TYR A 305 0.33 -6.29 -5.51
C TYR A 305 -1.05 -6.20 -4.85
N TRP A 306 -1.44 -7.19 -4.06
CA TRP A 306 -2.66 -7.15 -3.24
C TRP A 306 -2.71 -5.99 -2.26
N GLY A 307 -1.57 -5.61 -1.67
CA GLY A 307 -1.49 -4.41 -0.85
C GLY A 307 -1.85 -3.14 -1.62
N GLU A 308 -1.33 -3.00 -2.84
CA GLU A 308 -1.59 -1.85 -3.72
C GLU A 308 -3.04 -1.84 -4.22
N LEU A 309 -3.56 -2.99 -4.66
CA LEU A 309 -4.94 -3.14 -5.11
C LEU A 309 -5.95 -2.82 -4.00
N PHE A 310 -5.66 -3.28 -2.77
CA PHE A 310 -6.54 -3.02 -1.64
C PHE A 310 -6.58 -1.54 -1.30
N GLN A 311 -5.42 -0.89 -1.18
CA GLN A 311 -5.35 0.53 -0.84
C GLN A 311 -5.89 1.43 -1.97
N GLY A 312 -5.59 1.08 -3.22
CA GLY A 312 -5.96 1.90 -4.38
C GLY A 312 -7.42 1.76 -4.81
N MET A 313 -8.10 0.65 -4.50
CA MET A 313 -9.45 0.38 -5.00
C MET A 313 -10.35 -0.36 -4.00
N LEU A 314 -9.91 -1.50 -3.46
CA LEU A 314 -10.85 -2.38 -2.74
C LEU A 314 -11.24 -1.88 -1.35
N TRP A 315 -10.44 -1.00 -0.74
CA TRP A 315 -10.77 -0.35 0.52
C TRP A 315 -12.10 0.40 0.44
N PHE A 316 -12.34 1.09 -0.67
CA PHE A 316 -13.60 1.78 -0.93
C PHE A 316 -14.80 0.83 -0.85
N TYR A 317 -14.73 -0.32 -1.54
CA TYR A 317 -15.80 -1.33 -1.49
C TYR A 317 -15.94 -1.98 -0.13
N TYR A 318 -14.82 -2.22 0.57
CA TYR A 318 -14.84 -2.76 1.92
C TYR A 318 -15.62 -1.85 2.88
N VAL A 319 -15.34 -0.54 2.85
CA VAL A 319 -16.05 0.45 3.68
C VAL A 319 -17.52 0.53 3.26
N MET A 320 -17.80 0.69 1.96
CA MET A 320 -19.16 0.81 1.45
C MET A 320 -20.05 -0.37 1.83
N PHE A 321 -19.57 -1.60 1.65
CA PHE A 321 -20.35 -2.78 2.02
C PHE A 321 -20.50 -2.94 3.54
N SER A 322 -19.49 -2.55 4.33
CA SER A 322 -19.58 -2.51 5.79
C SER A 322 -20.64 -1.50 6.26
N ASP A 323 -20.70 -0.34 5.60
CA ASP A 323 -21.68 0.70 5.89
C ASP A 323 -23.10 0.23 5.54
N MET A 324 -23.27 -0.43 4.40
CA MET A 324 -24.55 -1.06 4.01
C MET A 324 -25.02 -2.10 5.03
N GLU A 325 -24.11 -2.92 5.58
CA GLU A 325 -24.43 -3.86 6.66
C GLU A 325 -24.85 -3.13 7.93
N SER A 326 -24.09 -2.13 8.37
CA SER A 326 -24.37 -1.41 9.63
C SER A 326 -25.70 -0.64 9.61
N GLN A 327 -26.14 -0.21 8.43
CA GLN A 327 -27.43 0.47 8.22
C GLN A 327 -28.59 -0.50 7.97
N GLY A 328 -28.35 -1.81 7.91
CA GLY A 328 -29.38 -2.81 7.62
C GLY A 328 -29.83 -2.85 6.14
N ILE A 329 -29.11 -2.18 5.25
CA ILE A 329 -29.37 -2.19 3.79
C ILE A 329 -28.95 -3.54 3.18
N LEU A 330 -27.90 -4.15 3.74
CA LEU A 330 -27.33 -5.43 3.30
C LEU A 330 -27.36 -6.43 4.46
N ASP A 331 -28.07 -7.55 4.26
CA ASP A 331 -28.00 -8.70 5.16
C ASP A 331 -27.21 -9.82 4.48
N ILE A 332 -26.01 -10.10 4.99
CA ILE A 332 -25.12 -11.15 4.45
C ILE A 332 -25.62 -12.57 4.70
N ASN A 333 -26.60 -12.76 5.58
CA ASN A 333 -27.24 -14.06 5.81
C ASN A 333 -28.47 -14.25 4.90
N ASN A 334 -28.88 -13.21 4.18
CA ASN A 334 -29.99 -13.27 3.24
C ASN A 334 -29.48 -13.52 1.81
N ASN A 335 -29.83 -14.68 1.26
CA ASN A 335 -29.40 -15.10 -0.07
C ASN A 335 -29.92 -14.18 -1.19
N ILE A 336 -31.08 -13.52 -1.02
CA ILE A 336 -31.56 -12.51 -1.98
C ILE A 336 -30.61 -11.32 -2.00
N HIS A 337 -30.28 -10.78 -0.82
CA HIS A 337 -29.39 -9.62 -0.70
C HIS A 337 -28.01 -9.92 -1.30
N LEU A 338 -27.40 -11.06 -0.96
CA LEU A 338 -26.12 -11.48 -1.54
C LEU A 338 -26.18 -11.67 -3.06
N THR A 339 -27.26 -12.30 -3.57
CA THR A 339 -27.41 -12.52 -5.02
C THR A 339 -27.52 -11.18 -5.77
N ILE A 340 -28.31 -10.24 -5.25
CA ILE A 340 -28.45 -8.91 -5.86
C ILE A 340 -27.15 -8.11 -5.74
N LEU A 341 -26.47 -8.20 -4.59
CA LEU A 341 -25.16 -7.58 -4.39
C LEU A 341 -24.17 -8.05 -5.46
N HIS A 342 -24.10 -9.35 -5.73
CA HIS A 342 -23.22 -9.92 -6.76
C HIS A 342 -23.62 -9.50 -8.16
N LEU A 343 -24.91 -9.55 -8.50
CA LEU A 343 -25.41 -9.14 -9.82
C LEU A 343 -25.05 -7.69 -10.16
N VAL A 344 -25.14 -6.79 -9.19
CA VAL A 344 -24.84 -5.37 -9.38
C VAL A 344 -23.34 -5.10 -9.34
N PHE A 345 -22.64 -5.63 -8.34
CA PHE A 345 -21.27 -5.20 -8.06
C PHE A 345 -20.18 -6.04 -8.75
N ILE A 346 -20.42 -7.30 -9.16
CA ILE A 346 -19.42 -8.05 -9.94
C ILE A 346 -19.08 -7.34 -11.26
N PRO A 347 -20.05 -6.90 -12.09
CA PRO A 347 -19.73 -6.18 -13.33
C PRO A 347 -19.00 -4.86 -13.06
N ARG A 348 -19.42 -4.11 -12.03
CA ARG A 348 -18.81 -2.82 -11.66
C ARG A 348 -17.39 -3.00 -11.15
N LEU A 349 -17.15 -3.97 -10.27
CA LEU A 349 -15.82 -4.35 -9.80
C LEU A 349 -14.93 -4.75 -10.96
N ASN A 350 -15.39 -5.64 -11.86
CA ASN A 350 -14.58 -6.07 -13.00
C ASN A 350 -14.21 -4.93 -13.95
N ARG A 351 -15.10 -3.96 -14.19
CA ARG A 351 -14.76 -2.75 -14.96
C ARG A 351 -13.62 -1.97 -14.31
N GLN A 352 -13.74 -1.68 -13.01
CA GLN A 352 -12.72 -0.93 -12.28
C GLN A 352 -11.42 -1.71 -12.10
N LEU A 353 -11.47 -3.03 -11.91
CA LEU A 353 -10.30 -3.89 -11.85
C LEU A 353 -9.52 -3.86 -13.17
N GLN A 354 -10.23 -3.84 -14.30
CA GLN A 354 -9.60 -3.72 -15.61
C GLN A 354 -8.91 -2.37 -15.78
N GLU A 355 -9.57 -1.28 -15.43
CA GLU A 355 -8.99 0.08 -15.44
C GLU A 355 -7.76 0.17 -14.51
N PHE A 356 -7.84 -0.41 -13.31
CA PHE A 356 -6.73 -0.45 -12.36
C PHE A 356 -5.55 -1.26 -12.90
N ALA A 357 -5.82 -2.44 -13.49
CA ALA A 357 -4.78 -3.28 -14.09
C ALA A 357 -4.12 -2.62 -15.30
N ASP A 358 -4.88 -1.92 -16.15
CA ASP A 358 -4.33 -1.19 -17.29
C ASP A 358 -3.49 0.01 -16.83
N GLY A 359 -3.97 0.78 -15.85
CA GLY A 359 -3.18 1.85 -15.22
C GLY A 359 -1.92 1.34 -14.54
N TRP A 360 -2.00 0.22 -13.81
CA TRP A 360 -0.86 -0.46 -13.24
C TRP A 360 0.13 -0.94 -14.32
N ASN A 361 -0.33 -1.46 -15.44
CA ASN A 361 0.59 -1.95 -16.46
C ASN A 361 1.35 -0.82 -17.18
N GLU A 362 0.82 0.41 -17.16
CA GLU A 362 1.43 1.58 -17.80
C GLU A 362 2.17 2.53 -16.84
N HIS A 363 2.01 2.40 -15.52
CA HIS A 363 2.65 3.32 -14.56
C HIS A 363 4.19 3.14 -14.50
N PRO A 364 4.97 4.23 -14.37
CA PRO A 364 6.43 4.14 -14.27
C PRO A 364 6.88 3.60 -12.90
N LEU A 365 7.84 2.67 -12.91
CA LEU A 365 8.46 2.14 -11.69
C LEU A 365 9.79 2.85 -11.40
N SER A 366 9.85 3.63 -10.33
CA SER A 366 11.06 4.37 -9.93
C SER A 366 12.28 3.48 -9.67
N THR A 367 12.06 2.22 -9.28
CA THR A 367 13.13 1.22 -9.08
C THR A 367 13.64 0.59 -10.36
N GLU A 368 12.98 0.81 -11.50
CA GLU A 368 13.22 0.14 -12.78
C GLU A 368 13.39 1.18 -13.90
N HIS A 369 14.23 2.19 -13.70
CA HIS A 369 14.48 3.26 -14.67
C HIS A 369 13.24 4.03 -15.13
N ASN A 370 12.20 4.10 -14.29
CA ASN A 370 10.88 4.66 -14.63
C ASN A 370 10.19 3.96 -15.82
N TRP A 371 10.58 2.73 -16.16
CA TRP A 371 9.85 1.93 -17.14
C TRP A 371 8.56 1.38 -16.53
N SER A 372 7.54 1.27 -17.36
CA SER A 372 6.29 0.62 -16.96
C SER A 372 6.42 -0.90 -16.93
N PRO A 373 5.60 -1.61 -16.14
CA PRO A 373 5.55 -3.07 -16.20
C PRO A 373 5.40 -3.62 -17.62
N LYS A 374 4.60 -2.97 -18.47
CA LYS A 374 4.46 -3.34 -19.87
C LYS A 374 5.75 -3.14 -20.67
N GLN A 375 6.44 -2.02 -20.48
CA GLN A 375 7.74 -1.78 -21.14
C GLN A 375 8.78 -2.83 -20.71
N ILE A 376 8.88 -3.10 -19.40
CA ILE A 376 9.79 -4.12 -18.86
C ILE A 376 9.45 -5.49 -19.44
N PHE A 377 8.16 -5.81 -19.54
CA PHE A 377 7.67 -7.08 -20.11
C PHE A 377 8.17 -7.26 -21.54
N LEU A 378 7.97 -6.27 -22.41
CA LEU A 378 8.35 -6.33 -23.81
C LEU A 378 9.87 -6.40 -24.02
N VAL A 379 10.65 -5.66 -23.21
CA VAL A 379 12.12 -5.61 -23.33
C VAL A 379 12.79 -6.91 -22.85
N HIS A 380 12.17 -7.64 -21.92
CA HIS A 380 12.77 -8.82 -21.29
C HIS A 380 12.12 -10.15 -21.70
N LEU A 381 11.40 -10.20 -22.83
CA LEU A 381 10.90 -11.46 -23.38
C LEU A 381 12.06 -12.41 -23.70
N PRO A 382 11.90 -13.73 -23.48
CA PRO A 382 12.92 -14.72 -23.81
C PRO A 382 13.11 -14.79 -25.33
N ARG A 383 14.34 -15.08 -25.78
CA ARG A 383 14.61 -15.43 -27.18
C ARG A 383 14.03 -16.83 -27.46
N GLN A 384 13.63 -17.09 -28.71
CA GLN A 384 12.94 -18.33 -29.09
C GLN A 384 13.70 -19.63 -28.72
N ASP A 385 15.02 -19.55 -28.54
CA ASP A 385 15.89 -20.70 -28.27
C ASP A 385 16.22 -20.91 -26.77
N GLU A 386 15.71 -20.05 -25.87
CA GLU A 386 16.09 -20.05 -24.45
C GLU A 386 15.05 -20.72 -23.54
N ASP A 387 14.48 -21.85 -23.95
CA ASP A 387 13.60 -22.68 -23.09
C ASP A 387 14.39 -23.56 -22.08
N HIS A 388 15.64 -23.18 -21.81
CA HIS A 388 16.55 -23.90 -20.92
C HIS A 388 16.44 -23.40 -19.49
N PHE A 389 16.06 -24.32 -18.60
CA PHE A 389 15.95 -24.07 -17.19
C PHE A 389 17.32 -24.04 -16.49
N ASP A 390 17.70 -22.91 -15.87
CA ASP A 390 18.80 -22.89 -14.90
C ASP A 390 18.28 -23.29 -13.50
N GLN A 391 18.54 -24.55 -13.12
CA GLN A 391 18.19 -25.14 -11.84
C GLN A 391 18.79 -24.42 -10.62
N ARG A 392 19.84 -23.61 -10.81
CA ARG A 392 20.66 -23.07 -9.71
C ARG A 392 20.08 -21.82 -9.03
N ASN A 393 19.05 -21.18 -9.61
CA ASN A 393 18.56 -19.86 -9.16
C ASN A 393 17.29 -19.87 -8.29
N PHE A 394 16.78 -21.04 -7.88
CA PHE A 394 15.58 -21.12 -7.05
C PHE A 394 15.79 -22.01 -5.83
N GLU A 395 15.98 -21.43 -4.65
CA GLU A 395 15.84 -22.16 -3.38
C GLU A 395 14.35 -22.45 -3.12
N GLY A 396 13.94 -23.73 -3.22
CA GLY A 396 12.56 -24.14 -2.94
C GLY A 396 12.10 -25.50 -3.48
N TRP A 397 13.00 -26.33 -4.01
CA TRP A 397 12.72 -27.55 -4.79
C TRP A 397 12.04 -28.73 -4.08
N ASN A 398 11.58 -28.60 -2.84
CA ASN A 398 10.89 -29.71 -2.16
C ASN A 398 9.41 -29.88 -2.55
N TYR A 399 8.94 -29.26 -3.65
CA TYR A 399 7.52 -29.23 -4.02
C TYR A 399 7.28 -29.31 -5.53
N LEU A 400 8.11 -30.09 -6.25
CA LEU A 400 7.73 -30.51 -7.60
C LEU A 400 6.48 -31.38 -7.50
N VAL A 401 5.43 -31.01 -8.22
CA VAL A 401 4.23 -31.84 -8.35
C VAL A 401 4.65 -33.09 -9.14
N ASN A 402 4.61 -34.25 -8.47
CA ASN A 402 4.91 -35.53 -9.09
C ASN A 402 3.62 -36.09 -9.70
N VAL A 403 3.58 -36.16 -11.02
CA VAL A 403 2.37 -36.44 -11.83
C VAL A 403 1.76 -37.81 -11.53
N GLU A 404 2.54 -38.77 -11.04
CA GLU A 404 2.04 -40.12 -10.72
C GLU A 404 1.45 -40.25 -9.31
N ASN A 405 1.88 -39.44 -8.34
CA ASN A 405 1.45 -39.55 -6.93
C ASN A 405 0.54 -38.39 -6.48
N ASP A 406 0.70 -37.17 -7.02
CA ASP A 406 -0.08 -36.02 -6.56
C ASP A 406 -1.47 -35.94 -7.22
N PHE A 407 -1.68 -36.57 -8.39
CA PHE A 407 -2.99 -36.59 -9.05
C PHE A 407 -4.06 -37.41 -8.31
N GLN A 408 -3.67 -38.44 -7.55
CA GLN A 408 -4.62 -39.17 -6.69
C GLN A 408 -5.12 -38.32 -5.51
N VAL A 409 -4.32 -37.35 -5.04
CA VAL A 409 -4.71 -36.44 -3.94
C VAL A 409 -5.67 -35.35 -4.44
N PHE A 410 -5.60 -34.99 -5.73
CA PHE A 410 -6.49 -33.98 -6.33
C PHE A 410 -7.90 -34.52 -6.65
N GLU A 411 -8.11 -35.83 -6.70
CA GLU A 411 -9.42 -36.44 -6.96
C GLU A 411 -10.30 -36.60 -5.71
N GLU A 412 -9.71 -36.70 -4.50
CA GLU A 412 -10.49 -37.04 -3.29
C GLU A 412 -11.11 -35.85 -2.54
N ASP A 413 -10.63 -34.61 -2.71
CA ASP A 413 -11.14 -33.43 -1.99
C ASP A 413 -11.97 -32.48 -2.88
N VAL A 414 -12.93 -33.07 -3.59
CA VAL A 414 -13.93 -32.36 -4.39
C VAL A 414 -14.94 -31.65 -3.45
N ILE A 415 -14.91 -30.31 -3.51
CA ILE A 415 -15.92 -29.35 -3.02
C ILE A 415 -15.81 -28.94 -1.53
N ARG A 416 -15.15 -27.80 -1.31
CA ARG A 416 -15.69 -26.77 -0.41
C ARG A 416 -16.01 -25.51 -1.22
N ASN A 417 -17.05 -25.62 -2.05
CA ASN A 417 -17.72 -24.44 -2.60
C ASN A 417 -18.47 -23.75 -1.45
N PRO A 418 -18.16 -22.49 -1.11
CA PRO A 418 -19.21 -21.66 -0.54
C PRO A 418 -20.24 -21.41 -1.66
N THR A 419 -21.51 -21.65 -1.35
CA THR A 419 -22.72 -21.34 -2.16
C THR A 419 -23.21 -22.43 -3.12
N ASN A 420 -23.99 -23.37 -2.57
CA ASN A 420 -25.08 -24.04 -3.30
C ASN A 420 -26.45 -23.38 -3.02
N ASP A 421 -26.49 -22.27 -2.27
CA ASP A 421 -27.74 -21.62 -1.79
C ASP A 421 -28.01 -20.26 -2.47
N ALA A 422 -27.52 -20.03 -3.68
CA ALA A 422 -27.79 -18.78 -4.40
C ALA A 422 -29.30 -18.65 -4.71
N TYR A 423 -29.88 -17.47 -4.51
CA TYR A 423 -31.28 -17.23 -4.82
C TYR A 423 -31.49 -17.27 -6.34
N ILE A 424 -32.45 -18.08 -6.78
CA ILE A 424 -32.80 -18.20 -8.20
C ILE A 424 -33.93 -17.21 -8.48
N LEU A 425 -33.64 -16.19 -9.31
CA LEU A 425 -34.63 -15.23 -9.78
C LEU A 425 -35.75 -15.96 -10.54
N THR A 426 -37.00 -15.59 -10.27
CA THR A 426 -38.14 -16.02 -11.10
C THR A 426 -38.04 -15.43 -12.50
N THR A 427 -38.72 -16.03 -13.48
CA THR A 427 -38.74 -15.51 -14.86
C THR A 427 -39.19 -14.04 -14.91
N GLN A 428 -40.18 -13.65 -14.11
CA GLN A 428 -40.64 -12.26 -14.05
C GLN A 428 -39.59 -11.32 -13.47
N GLN A 429 -38.88 -11.74 -12.42
CA GLN A 429 -37.78 -10.96 -11.86
C GLN A 429 -36.62 -10.84 -12.85
N GLN A 430 -36.26 -11.92 -13.56
CA GLN A 430 -35.22 -11.90 -14.60
C GLN A 430 -35.54 -10.86 -15.68
N VAL A 431 -36.76 -10.89 -16.23
CA VAL A 431 -37.19 -9.92 -17.26
C VAL A 431 -37.16 -8.47 -16.75
N ARG A 432 -37.46 -8.24 -15.46
CA ARG A 432 -37.35 -6.90 -14.86
C ARG A 432 -35.90 -6.50 -14.65
N MET A 433 -35.04 -7.43 -14.23
CA MET A 433 -33.60 -7.20 -14.02
C MET A 433 -32.86 -6.90 -15.31
N GLU A 434 -33.24 -7.52 -16.44
CA GLU A 434 -32.65 -7.24 -17.75
C GLU A 434 -32.83 -5.77 -18.20
N ARG A 435 -33.80 -5.05 -17.63
CA ARG A 435 -34.02 -3.63 -17.90
C ARG A 435 -33.08 -2.72 -17.12
N ILE A 436 -32.40 -3.24 -16.10
CA ILE A 436 -31.44 -2.50 -15.29
C ILE A 436 -30.05 -2.63 -15.92
N ASN A 437 -29.49 -1.51 -16.37
CA ASN A 437 -28.08 -1.46 -16.72
C ASN A 437 -27.23 -1.31 -15.45
N PHE A 438 -26.67 -2.41 -14.96
CA PHE A 438 -25.83 -2.42 -13.76
C PHE A 438 -24.53 -1.61 -13.87
N LEU A 439 -24.12 -1.19 -15.08
CA LEU A 439 -22.94 -0.35 -15.31
C LEU A 439 -23.27 1.14 -15.50
N ARG A 440 -24.55 1.52 -15.46
CA ARG A 440 -24.96 2.92 -15.60
C ARG A 440 -24.32 3.82 -14.53
N PRO A 441 -24.17 5.14 -14.81
CA PRO A 441 -23.76 6.11 -13.79
C PRO A 441 -24.66 5.99 -12.56
N SER A 442 -24.06 6.14 -11.38
CA SER A 442 -24.75 5.99 -10.11
C SER A 442 -24.49 7.22 -9.26
N GLU A 443 -25.53 7.67 -8.58
CA GLU A 443 -25.46 8.81 -7.65
C GLU A 443 -24.92 8.38 -6.28
N CYS A 444 -24.90 7.08 -5.99
CA CYS A 444 -24.47 6.51 -4.72
C CYS A 444 -23.56 5.28 -4.92
N ASN A 445 -22.58 5.39 -5.83
CA ASN A 445 -21.54 4.37 -6.06
C ASN A 445 -22.03 2.93 -6.36
N GLY A 446 -23.27 2.77 -6.79
CA GLY A 446 -23.94 1.52 -7.13
C GLY A 446 -24.98 1.08 -6.10
N VAL A 447 -25.06 1.73 -4.93
CA VAL A 447 -26.02 1.37 -3.87
C VAL A 447 -27.47 1.66 -4.29
N ASP A 448 -27.71 2.76 -5.00
CA ASP A 448 -28.98 3.11 -5.64
C ASP A 448 -29.45 2.01 -6.60
N ILE A 449 -28.54 1.50 -7.44
CA ILE A 449 -28.81 0.42 -8.40
C ILE A 449 -29.09 -0.90 -7.65
N TYR A 450 -28.34 -1.17 -6.57
CA TYR A 450 -28.57 -2.30 -5.68
C TYR A 450 -29.96 -2.25 -5.05
N LEU A 451 -30.38 -1.09 -4.53
CA LEU A 451 -31.70 -0.92 -3.92
C LEU A 451 -32.83 -1.08 -4.96
N GLU A 452 -32.66 -0.52 -6.16
CA GLU A 452 -33.62 -0.72 -7.26
C GLU A 452 -33.76 -2.21 -7.59
N ALA A 453 -32.64 -2.92 -7.78
CA ALA A 453 -32.64 -4.34 -8.07
C ALA A 453 -33.24 -5.15 -6.90
N LEU A 454 -32.90 -4.83 -5.65
CA LEU A 454 -33.43 -5.51 -4.48
C LEU A 454 -34.95 -5.36 -4.38
N SER A 455 -35.48 -4.18 -4.72
CA SER A 455 -36.93 -3.91 -4.72
C SER A 455 -37.70 -4.79 -5.71
N ILE A 456 -37.07 -5.28 -6.78
CA ILE A 456 -37.71 -6.21 -7.73
C ILE A 456 -37.90 -7.60 -7.10
N CYS A 457 -37.06 -7.97 -6.15
CA CYS A 457 -37.13 -9.28 -5.49
C CYS A 457 -38.00 -9.28 -4.24
N LEU A 458 -38.19 -8.13 -3.61
CA LEU A 458 -39.00 -7.97 -2.39
C LEU A 458 -40.47 -7.62 -2.68
N ASN A 459 -40.80 -7.25 -3.92
CA ASN A 459 -42.16 -7.00 -4.43
C ASN A 459 -42.55 -8.04 -5.47
#